data_AF-A0A327KD50-F1
#
_entry.id   AF-A0A327KD50-F1
#
_cell.length_a   1.000
_cell.length_b   1.000
_cell.length_c   1.000
_cell.angle_alpha   90.00
_cell.angle_beta   90.00
_cell.angle_gamma   90.00
#
_symmetry.space_group_name_H-M   'P 1'
#
loop_
_entity.id
_entity.type
_entity.pdbx_description
1 polymer ?
#
loop_
_entity_poly.entity_id
_entity_poly.type
_entity_poly.pdbx_seq_one_letter_code
_entity_poly.pdbx_strand_id
1 'polypeptide(L)'
;SVAKAGVLDRYGVTMIGARAEVIDKAEDRELFREAMTKIGLDTPTSRLAHSLPEALAALEEIGLPAIIRPSFTLGGTGGGIAYNREEFLEIAERGID
;
A
#
# COMPACT_ATOMS: atom_id res chain seq x y z
N SER A 1 -12.66 -0.56 -10.47
CA SER A 1 -12.20 -0.12 -11.80
C SER A 1 -13.08 -0.73 -12.89
N VAL A 2 -13.52 0.06 -13.86
CA VAL A 2 -14.37 -0.34 -15.02
C VAL A 2 -13.69 -1.42 -15.88
N ALA A 3 -12.38 -1.61 -15.73
CA ALA A 3 -11.61 -2.68 -16.36
C ALA A 3 -11.96 -4.10 -15.87
N LYS A 4 -12.48 -4.27 -14.64
CA LYS A 4 -12.82 -5.60 -14.08
C LYS A 4 -14.09 -6.23 -14.66
N ALA A 5 -14.88 -5.49 -15.44
CA ALA A 5 -16.21 -5.93 -15.86
C ALA A 5 -16.26 -6.59 -17.25
N GLY A 6 -15.13 -6.83 -17.93
CA GLY A 6 -15.10 -7.52 -19.23
C GLY A 6 -15.87 -6.80 -20.36
N VAL A 7 -16.27 -5.55 -20.15
CA VAL A 7 -17.07 -4.77 -21.11
C VAL A 7 -16.23 -4.41 -22.35
N LEU A 8 -14.92 -4.21 -22.20
CA LEU A 8 -14.04 -3.80 -23.30
C LEU A 8 -13.82 -4.90 -24.34
N ASP A 9 -13.68 -6.16 -23.90
CA ASP A 9 -13.60 -7.32 -24.81
C ASP A 9 -14.90 -7.53 -25.59
N ARG A 10 -16.04 -7.26 -24.95
CA ARG A 10 -17.36 -7.45 -25.57
C ARG A 10 -17.62 -6.54 -26.78
N TYR A 11 -16.94 -5.40 -26.85
CA TYR A 11 -17.09 -4.41 -27.92
C TYR A 11 -15.83 -4.24 -28.78
N GLY A 12 -14.81 -5.07 -28.61
CA GLY A 12 -13.57 -5.02 -29.40
C GLY A 12 -12.81 -3.70 -29.27
N VAL A 13 -13.02 -2.96 -28.17
CA VAL A 13 -12.41 -1.64 -27.97
C VAL A 13 -11.02 -1.81 -27.39
N THR A 14 -10.00 -1.55 -28.20
CA THR A 14 -8.60 -1.58 -27.77
C THR A 14 -8.29 -0.33 -26.96
N MET A 15 -7.87 -0.49 -25.70
CA MET A 15 -7.46 0.63 -24.86
C MET A 15 -6.08 1.13 -25.29
N ILE A 16 -6.03 2.30 -25.92
CA ILE A 16 -4.78 2.95 -26.33
C ILE A 16 -4.38 3.94 -25.23
N GLY A 17 -3.31 3.68 -24.50
CA GLY A 17 -2.73 4.61 -23.51
C GLY A 17 -2.31 3.99 -22.19
N ALA A 18 -3.03 2.98 -21.70
CA ALA A 18 -2.62 2.22 -20.51
C ALA A 18 -3.23 0.82 -20.60
N ARG A 19 -2.39 -0.21 -20.73
CA ARG A 19 -2.87 -1.59 -20.55
C ARG A 19 -3.39 -1.68 -19.11
N ALA A 20 -4.54 -2.31 -18.89
CA ALA A 20 -5.11 -2.47 -17.55
C ALA A 20 -4.11 -3.12 -16.56
N GLU A 21 -3.20 -3.96 -17.08
CA GLU A 21 -2.05 -4.53 -16.38
C GLU A 21 -1.07 -3.50 -15.80
N VAL A 22 -0.97 -2.30 -16.37
CA VAL A 22 -0.06 -1.23 -15.93
C VAL A 22 -0.65 -0.44 -14.76
N ILE A 23 -1.98 -0.35 -14.68
CA ILE A 23 -2.67 0.38 -13.60
C ILE A 23 -2.65 -0.45 -12.31
N ASP A 24 -2.92 -1.76 -12.37
CA ASP A 24 -2.80 -2.65 -11.19
C ASP A 24 -1.35 -2.72 -10.68
N LYS A 25 -0.36 -2.56 -11.57
CA LYS A 25 1.06 -2.56 -11.20
C LYS A 25 1.54 -1.28 -10.50
N ALA A 26 0.76 -0.20 -10.56
CA ALA A 26 1.09 1.07 -9.92
C ALA A 26 0.65 1.13 -8.45
N GLU A 27 -0.31 0.29 -8.03
CA GLU A 27 -0.81 0.25 -6.66
C GLU A 27 -0.21 -0.88 -5.81
N ASP A 28 0.55 -1.78 -6.42
CA ASP A 28 1.12 -2.92 -5.71
C ASP A 28 2.47 -2.57 -5.07
N ARG A 29 2.40 -2.25 -3.77
CA ARG A 29 3.57 -1.92 -2.94
C ARG A 29 4.57 -3.07 -2.86
N GLU A 30 4.11 -4.30 -3.05
CA GLU A 30 4.96 -5.49 -3.01
C GLU A 30 5.86 -5.55 -4.25
N LEU A 31 5.30 -5.34 -5.44
CA LEU A 31 6.06 -5.23 -6.69
C LEU A 31 7.02 -4.04 -6.71
N PHE A 32 6.65 -2.92 -6.07
CA PHE A 32 7.57 -1.80 -5.91
C PHE A 32 8.77 -2.16 -5.03
N ARG A 33 8.54 -2.84 -3.91
CA ARG A 33 9.60 -3.30 -3.01
C ARG A 33 10.54 -4.27 -3.72
N GLU A 34 10.00 -5.28 -4.41
CA GLU A 34 10.81 -6.22 -5.20
C GLU A 34 11.65 -5.53 -6.26
N ALA A 35 11.08 -4.56 -6.99
CA ALA A 35 11.80 -3.81 -8.00
C ALA A 35 12.95 -2.98 -7.41
N MET A 36 12.75 -2.36 -6.23
CA MET A 36 13.79 -1.59 -5.53
C MET A 36 14.89 -2.50 -4.95
N THR A 37 14.52 -3.63 -4.35
CA THR A 37 15.48 -4.64 -3.88
C THR A 37 16.33 -5.18 -5.03
N LYS A 38 15.72 -5.41 -6.21
CA LYS A 38 16.42 -5.91 -7.40
C LYS A 38 17.50 -4.97 -7.93
N ILE A 39 17.36 -3.66 -7.73
CA ILE A 39 18.35 -2.65 -8.14
C ILE A 39 19.32 -2.26 -7.01
N GLY A 40 19.27 -2.96 -5.87
CA GLY A 40 20.19 -2.76 -4.75
C GLY A 40 19.95 -1.46 -3.97
N LEU A 41 18.76 -0.88 -4.07
CA LEU A 41 18.36 0.26 -3.24
C LEU A 41 17.73 -0.26 -1.97
N ASP A 42 18.31 0.12 -0.82
CA ASP A 42 17.75 -0.19 0.49
C ASP A 42 16.37 0.45 0.62
N THR A 43 15.35 -0.40 0.72
CA THR A 43 14.01 0.02 1.14
C THR A 43 13.92 -0.09 2.65
N PRO A 44 13.31 0.87 3.34
CA PRO A 44 13.04 0.74 4.77
C PRO A 44 12.23 -0.54 5.05
N THR A 45 12.48 -1.18 6.19
CA THR A 45 11.67 -2.31 6.66
C THR A 45 10.21 -1.86 6.75
N SER A 46 9.34 -2.52 6.00
CA SER A 46 7.93 -2.16 5.88
C SER A 46 7.10 -3.42 5.86
N ARG A 47 5.95 -3.42 6.55
CA ARG A 47 5.01 -4.53 6.56
C ARG A 47 3.63 -4.04 6.20
N LEU A 48 2.89 -4.88 5.47
CA LEU A 48 1.47 -4.69 5.24
C LEU A 48 0.73 -5.27 6.44
N ALA A 49 -0.26 -4.55 6.95
CA ALA A 49 -1.12 -5.00 8.03
C ALA A 49 -2.58 -4.71 7.65
N HIS A 50 -3.44 -5.72 7.80
CA HIS A 50 -4.88 -5.64 7.57
C HIS A 50 -5.68 -5.65 8.87
N SER A 51 -5.00 -5.84 10.00
CA SER A 51 -5.60 -5.88 11.33
C SER A 51 -4.68 -5.24 12.36
N LEU A 52 -5.25 -4.76 13.46
CA LEU A 52 -4.47 -4.15 14.55
C LEU A 52 -3.41 -5.11 15.14
N PRO A 53 -3.69 -6.43 15.33
CA PRO A 53 -2.68 -7.39 15.73
C PRO A 53 -1.51 -7.51 14.74
N GLU A 54 -1.78 -7.50 13.44
CA GLU A 54 -0.72 -7.51 12.41
C GLU A 54 0.12 -6.22 12.45
N ALA A 55 -0.52 -5.07 12.67
CA ALA A 55 0.16 -3.78 12.78
C ALA A 55 1.09 -3.75 14.01
N LEU A 56 0.65 -4.33 15.14
CA LEU A 56 1.48 -4.44 16.34
C LEU A 56 2.67 -5.38 16.15
N ALA A 57 2.47 -6.53 15.50
CA ALA A 57 3.57 -7.43 15.15
C ALA A 57 4.59 -6.74 14.21
N ALA A 58 4.11 -5.95 13.26
CA ALA A 58 4.96 -5.13 12.40
C ALA A 58 5.74 -4.07 13.18
N LEU A 59 5.13 -3.45 14.19
CA LEU A 59 5.80 -2.46 15.04
C LEU A 59 6.96 -3.07 15.85
N GLU A 60 6.82 -4.30 16.34
CA GLU A 60 7.90 -4.99 17.06
C GLU A 60 9.13 -5.26 16.18
N GLU A 61 8.92 -5.44 14.87
CA GLU A 61 10.00 -5.65 13.90
C GLU A 61 10.62 -4.34 13.39
N ILE A 62 9.79 -3.31 13.16
CA ILE A 62 10.21 -2.03 12.57
C ILE A 62 10.78 -1.07 13.62
N GLY A 63 10.20 -1.06 14.82
CA GLY A 63 10.53 -0.11 15.88
C GLY A 63 9.93 1.29 15.66
N LEU A 64 10.23 2.20 16.60
CA LEU A 64 9.81 3.60 16.58
C LEU A 64 11.01 4.53 16.33
N PRO A 65 10.82 5.70 15.69
CA PRO A 65 9.55 6.18 15.13
C PRO A 65 9.13 5.42 13.86
N ALA A 66 7.83 5.15 13.71
CA ALA A 66 7.26 4.38 12.61
C ALA A 66 6.40 5.25 11.69
N ILE A 67 6.52 5.04 10.37
CA ILE A 67 5.66 5.69 9.38
C ILE A 67 4.50 4.76 9.02
N ILE A 68 3.28 5.24 9.18
CA ILE A 68 2.05 4.49 8.90
C ILE A 68 1.40 5.10 7.66
N ARG A 69 1.15 4.26 6.65
CA ARG A 69 0.57 4.69 5.37
C ARG A 69 -0.59 3.77 4.98
N PRO A 70 -1.85 4.17 5.23
CA PRO A 70 -3.01 3.36 4.83
C PRO A 70 -3.02 3.13 3.31
N SER A 71 -3.66 2.03 2.89
CA SER A 71 -3.87 1.70 1.48
C SER A 71 -5.25 2.23 1.07
N PHE A 72 -5.42 2.67 -0.18
CA PHE A 72 -6.67 3.23 -0.75
C PHE A 72 -7.08 4.68 -0.40
N THR A 73 -6.22 5.49 0.21
CA THR A 73 -6.50 6.93 0.35
C THR A 73 -5.79 7.75 -0.74
N LEU A 74 -6.56 8.40 -1.61
CA LEU A 74 -6.05 9.43 -2.51
C LEU A 74 -5.52 10.59 -1.65
N GLY A 75 -4.19 10.74 -1.53
CA GLY A 75 -3.55 11.90 -0.89
C GLY A 75 -2.90 11.67 0.48
N GLY A 76 -2.79 10.43 0.97
CA GLY A 76 -2.12 10.15 2.26
C GLY A 76 -2.97 10.50 3.49
N THR A 77 -4.25 10.81 3.29
CA THR A 77 -5.22 11.04 4.35
C THR A 77 -5.33 9.79 5.22
N GLY A 78 -5.16 9.92 6.54
CA GLY A 78 -5.16 8.79 7.49
C GLY A 78 -3.78 8.19 7.78
N GLY A 79 -2.71 8.65 7.13
CA GLY A 79 -1.33 8.30 7.49
C GLY A 79 -0.72 9.23 8.54
N GLY A 80 0.44 8.85 9.08
CA GLY A 80 1.15 9.65 10.06
C GLY A 80 2.49 9.05 10.48
N ILE A 81 3.21 9.77 11.35
CA ILE A 81 4.43 9.31 12.01
C ILE A 81 4.09 9.09 13.48
N ALA A 82 4.36 7.88 13.98
CA ALA A 82 4.21 7.54 15.38
C ALA A 82 5.58 7.55 16.07
N TYR A 83 5.70 8.27 17.17
CA TYR A 83 6.90 8.31 18.01
C TYR A 83 6.78 7.43 19.25
N ASN A 84 5.56 7.04 19.60
CA ASN A 84 5.26 6.14 20.71
C ASN A 84 4.15 5.14 20.31
N ARG A 85 3.92 4.15 21.17
CA ARG A 85 2.95 3.07 20.91
C ARG A 85 1.50 3.57 20.90
N GLU A 86 1.17 4.59 21.69
CA GLU A 86 -0.18 5.17 21.75
C GLU A 86 -0.52 5.89 20.44
N GLU A 87 0.38 6.74 19.95
CA GLU A 87 0.26 7.39 18.63
C GLU A 87 0.16 6.35 17.51
N PHE A 88 0.93 5.26 17.59
CA PHE A 88 0.87 4.19 16.60
C PHE A 88 -0.51 3.55 16.55
N LEU A 89 -1.08 3.21 17.70
CA LEU A 89 -2.41 2.61 17.78
C LEU A 89 -3.49 3.56 17.23
N GLU A 90 -3.45 4.83 17.61
CA GLU A 90 -4.41 5.83 17.13
C GLU A 90 -4.39 5.98 15.60
N ILE A 91 -3.19 6.05 15.01
CA ILE A 91 -3.03 6.18 13.56
C ILE A 91 -3.40 4.87 12.84
N ALA A 92 -3.04 3.71 13.41
CA ALA A 92 -3.33 2.40 12.83
C ALA A 92 -4.83 2.07 12.83
N GLU A 93 -5.54 2.34 13.93
CA GLU A 93 -6.99 2.14 14.02
C GLU A 93 -7.73 2.97 12.96
N ARG A 94 -7.36 4.25 12.83
CA ARG A 94 -7.92 5.16 11.82
C ARG A 94 -7.64 4.74 10.37
N GLY A 95 -6.59 3.94 10.14
CA GLY A 95 -6.17 3.49 8.82
C GLY A 95 -6.69 2.10 8.42
N ILE A 96 -7.27 1.34 9.36
CA ILE A 96 -7.82 0.00 9.14
C ILE A 96 -9.35 0.03 8.92
N ASP A 97 -10.04 1.06 9.43
CA ASP A 97 -11.46 1.35 9.13
C ASP A 97 -11.71 1.71 7.65
#